data_AF-A0A2M7MQA8-F1
#
_entry.id   AF-A0A2M7MQA8-F1
#
_cell.length_a   1.000
_cell.length_b   1.000
_cell.length_c   1.000
_cell.angle_alpha   90.00
_cell.angle_beta   90.00
_cell.angle_gamma   90.00
#
_symmetry.space_group_name_H-M   'P 1'
#
loop_
_entity.id
_entity.type
_entity.pdbx_description
1 polymer ?
#
loop_
_entity_poly.entity_id
_entity_poly.type
_entity_poly.pdbx_seq_one_letter_code
_entity_poly.pdbx_strand_id
1 'polypeptide(L)'
;MSTLLDIIGSFITGATVILVVMNLNFQITTSQRENFFSSISQTEVVNFADIIENDFYNIGYQTSATNIVTTADSNVIQFYSDIDNDTTAEQVKYSLGNTDE
;
A
#
# COMPACT_ATOMS: atom_id res chain seq x y z
N MET A 1 42.48 -42.79 15.59
CA MET A 1 41.61 -42.67 14.39
C MET A 1 40.17 -42.30 14.71
N SER A 2 39.58 -42.70 15.86
CA SER A 2 38.20 -42.28 16.24
C SER A 2 38.07 -40.77 16.44
N THR A 3 38.98 -40.15 17.19
CA THR A 3 38.94 -38.72 17.52
C THR A 3 38.98 -37.79 16.31
N LEU A 4 39.70 -38.18 15.25
CA LEU A 4 39.74 -37.40 14.00
C LEU A 4 38.40 -37.47 13.25
N LEU A 5 37.76 -38.64 13.24
CA LEU A 5 36.45 -38.84 12.64
C LEU A 5 35.37 -38.06 13.40
N ASP A 6 35.45 -38.06 14.73
CA ASP A 6 34.53 -37.32 15.60
C ASP A 6 34.65 -35.79 15.38
N ILE A 7 35.88 -35.29 15.22
CA ILE A 7 36.14 -33.89 14.88
C ILE A 7 35.53 -33.56 13.51
N ILE A 8 35.82 -34.34 12.46
CA ILE A 8 35.29 -34.09 11.11
C ILE A 8 33.75 -34.13 11.10
N GLY A 9 33.14 -35.09 11.79
CA GLY A 9 31.69 -35.21 11.89
C GLY A 9 31.03 -34.01 12.57
N SER A 10 31.64 -33.50 13.64
CA SER A 10 31.14 -32.30 14.33
C SER A 10 31.24 -31.04 13.46
N PHE A 11 32.31 -30.89 12.67
CA PHE A 11 32.47 -29.77 11.73
C PHE A 11 31.43 -29.80 10.62
N ILE A 12 31.20 -30.97 10.02
CA ILE A 12 30.19 -31.13 8.97
C ILE A 12 28.80 -30.81 9.53
N THR A 13 28.46 -31.36 10.69
CA THR A 13 27.17 -31.12 11.33
C THR A 13 26.97 -29.64 11.67
N GLY A 14 27.98 -28.99 12.26
CA GLY A 14 27.94 -27.56 12.55
C GLY A 14 27.79 -26.70 11.30
N ALA A 15 28.55 -27.02 10.24
CA ALA A 15 28.44 -26.31 8.96
C ALA A 15 27.04 -26.46 8.33
N THR A 16 26.47 -27.67 8.35
CA THR A 16 25.11 -27.90 7.85
C THR A 16 24.07 -27.10 8.63
N VAL A 17 24.17 -27.07 9.96
CA VAL A 17 23.25 -26.28 10.80
C VAL A 17 23.36 -24.79 10.47
N ILE A 18 24.58 -24.26 10.33
CA ILE A 18 24.80 -22.86 9.94
C ILE A 18 24.16 -22.55 8.58
N LEU A 19 24.34 -23.42 7.59
CA LEU A 19 23.75 -23.25 6.26
C LEU A 19 22.21 -23.26 6.30
N VAL A 20 21.61 -24.13 7.13
CA VAL A 20 20.16 -24.17 7.32
C VAL A 20 19.65 -22.88 7.95
N VAL A 21 20.32 -22.38 9.00
CA VAL A 21 19.94 -21.13 9.67
C VAL A 21 20.10 -19.93 8.73
N MET A 22 21.17 -19.89 7.94
CA MET A 22 21.35 -18.85 6.93
C MET A 22 20.22 -18.86 5.89
N ASN A 23 19.88 -20.05 5.38
CA ASN A 23 18.79 -20.19 4.39
C ASN A 23 17.44 -19.73 4.98
N LEU A 24 17.14 -20.16 6.22
CA LEU A 24 15.96 -19.71 6.94
C LEU A 24 15.93 -18.18 7.08
N ASN A 25 17.06 -17.57 7.44
CA ASN A 25 17.15 -16.12 7.59
C ASN A 25 16.90 -15.38 6.26
N PHE A 26 17.43 -15.88 5.15
CA PHE A 26 17.17 -15.33 3.82
C PHE A 26 15.70 -15.46 3.40
N GLN A 27 15.07 -16.60 3.69
CA GLN A 27 13.64 -16.81 3.42
C GLN A 27 12.77 -15.87 4.25
N ILE A 28 13.04 -15.76 5.55
CA ILE A 28 12.31 -14.85 6.45
C ILE A 28 12.46 -13.41 5.96
N THR A 29 13.67 -12.96 5.62
CA THR A 29 13.92 -11.59 5.15
C THR A 29 13.18 -11.30 3.85
N THR A 30 13.19 -12.25 2.91
CA THR A 30 12.48 -12.11 1.63
C THR A 30 10.97 -12.04 1.85
N SER A 31 10.43 -12.96 2.64
CA SER A 31 9.01 -13.00 2.97
C SER A 31 8.55 -11.76 3.74
N GLN A 32 9.34 -11.26 4.69
CA GLN A 32 9.04 -10.02 5.40
C GLN A 32 8.98 -8.83 4.44
N ARG A 33 9.92 -8.73 3.51
CA ARG A 33 9.93 -7.66 2.51
C ARG A 33 8.68 -7.70 1.63
N GLU A 34 8.33 -8.88 1.12
CA GLU A 34 7.13 -9.06 0.29
C GLU A 34 5.85 -8.71 1.06
N ASN A 35 5.71 -9.22 2.29
CA ASN A 35 4.57 -8.91 3.14
C ASN A 35 4.49 -7.42 3.49
N PHE A 36 5.62 -6.77 3.74
CA PHE A 36 5.68 -5.34 4.04
C PHE A 36 5.19 -4.50 2.86
N PHE A 37 5.70 -4.74 1.64
CA PHE A 37 5.24 -4.03 0.45
C PHE A 37 3.77 -4.30 0.13
N SER A 38 3.32 -5.56 0.28
CA SER A 38 1.91 -5.90 0.09
C SER A 38 1.02 -5.17 1.11
N SER A 39 1.44 -5.11 2.38
CA SER A 39 0.69 -4.43 3.44
C SER A 39 0.62 -2.92 3.20
N ILE A 40 1.72 -2.29 2.78
CA ILE A 40 1.73 -0.88 2.38
C ILE A 40 0.74 -0.66 1.24
N SER A 41 0.86 -1.43 0.16
CA SER A 41 -0.02 -1.26 -1.01
C SER A 41 -1.49 -1.40 -0.65
N GLN A 42 -1.85 -2.36 0.21
CA GLN A 42 -3.23 -2.51 0.68
C GLN A 42 -3.67 -1.33 1.55
N THR A 43 -2.81 -0.86 2.44
CA THR A 43 -3.11 0.27 3.33
C THR A 43 -3.32 1.55 2.53
N GLU A 44 -2.48 1.82 1.53
CA GLU A 44 -2.62 2.99 0.65
C GLU A 44 -3.91 2.94 -0.18
N VAL A 45 -4.30 1.75 -0.67
CA VAL A 45 -5.58 1.59 -1.40
C VAL A 45 -6.79 1.86 -0.49
N VAL A 46 -6.75 1.39 0.76
CA VAL A 46 -7.81 1.66 1.75
C VAL A 46 -7.86 3.14 2.09
N ASN A 47 -6.71 3.76 2.39
CA ASN A 47 -6.64 5.20 2.68
C ASN A 47 -7.17 6.05 1.52
N PHE A 48 -6.84 5.68 0.29
CA PHE A 48 -7.33 6.37 -0.90
C PHE A 48 -8.85 6.21 -1.07
N ALA A 49 -9.38 5.02 -0.79
CA ALA A 49 -10.82 4.78 -0.80
C ALA A 49 -11.53 5.62 0.29
N ASP A 50 -10.98 5.71 1.50
CA ASP A 50 -11.52 6.52 2.59
C ASP A 50 -11.52 8.02 2.25
N ILE A 51 -10.45 8.52 1.59
CA ILE A 51 -10.39 9.90 1.10
C ILE A 51 -11.49 10.14 0.06
N ILE A 52 -11.63 9.26 -0.94
CA ILE A 52 -12.68 9.40 -1.96
C ILE A 52 -14.07 9.35 -1.31
N GLU A 53 -14.31 8.44 -0.38
CA GLU A 53 -15.59 8.32 0.31
C GLU A 53 -15.92 9.61 1.07
N ASN A 54 -14.95 10.15 1.82
CA ASN A 54 -15.11 11.42 2.52
C ASN A 54 -15.38 12.58 1.56
N ASP A 55 -14.65 12.67 0.45
CA ASP A 55 -14.79 13.75 -0.52
C ASP A 55 -16.13 13.64 -1.27
N PHE A 56 -16.60 12.43 -1.55
CA PHE A 56 -17.92 12.19 -2.13
C PHE A 56 -19.06 12.46 -1.15
N TYR A 57 -18.88 12.13 0.13
CA TYR A 57 -19.85 12.46 1.17
C TYR A 57 -20.02 13.98 1.32
N ASN A 58 -18.93 14.73 1.16
CA ASN A 58 -18.93 16.19 1.29
C ASN A 58 -19.26 16.94 -0.01
N ILE A 59 -19.71 16.28 -1.09
CA ILE A 59 -20.08 16.98 -2.33
C ILE A 59 -21.10 18.10 -2.04
N GLY A 60 -20.75 19.33 -2.40
CA GLY A 60 -21.59 20.51 -2.16
C GLY A 60 -21.55 21.05 -0.74
N TYR A 61 -20.66 20.56 0.12
CA TYR A 61 -20.46 21.09 1.45
C TYR A 61 -19.93 22.53 1.38
N GLN A 62 -20.61 23.42 2.11
CA GLN A 62 -20.32 24.87 2.22
C GLN A 62 -20.04 25.60 0.89
N THR A 63 -20.62 25.13 -0.23
CA THR A 63 -20.45 25.80 -1.52
C THR A 63 -21.57 26.79 -1.82
N SER A 64 -21.21 27.90 -2.48
CA SER A 64 -22.15 28.85 -3.10
C SER A 64 -22.31 28.61 -4.61
N ALA A 65 -21.69 27.55 -5.16
CA ALA A 65 -21.76 27.22 -6.57
C ALA A 65 -23.18 26.81 -6.99
N THR A 66 -23.68 27.42 -8.07
CA THR A 66 -25.00 27.07 -8.64
C THR A 66 -25.02 25.66 -9.23
N ASN A 67 -23.89 25.21 -9.78
CA ASN A 67 -23.69 23.86 -10.33
C ASN A 67 -22.68 23.10 -9.47
N ILE A 68 -23.18 22.47 -8.40
CA ILE A 68 -22.35 21.71 -7.45
C ILE A 68 -21.57 20.60 -8.17
N VAL A 69 -22.24 19.83 -9.03
CA VAL A 69 -21.58 18.83 -9.88
C VAL A 69 -21.42 19.43 -11.27
N THR A 70 -20.16 19.60 -11.70
CA THR A 70 -19.82 20.19 -13.01
C THR A 70 -19.81 19.13 -14.11
N THR A 71 -19.27 17.95 -13.81
CA THR A 71 -19.18 16.83 -14.76
C THR A 71 -19.47 15.54 -14.02
N ALA A 72 -20.34 14.70 -14.58
CA ALA A 72 -20.55 13.33 -14.12
C ALA A 72 -20.73 12.45 -15.36
N ASP A 73 -19.63 11.87 -15.81
CA ASP A 73 -19.57 10.92 -16.92
C ASP A 73 -19.08 9.56 -16.38
N SER A 74 -19.17 8.53 -17.20
CA SER A 74 -18.69 7.16 -16.98
C SER A 74 -17.26 7.07 -16.42
N ASN A 75 -16.38 8.02 -16.77
CA ASN A 75 -14.95 7.95 -16.41
C ASN A 75 -14.45 9.14 -15.58
N VAL A 76 -15.29 10.16 -15.36
CA VAL A 76 -14.89 11.43 -14.75
C VAL A 76 -16.02 11.98 -13.89
N ILE A 77 -15.68 12.38 -12.68
CA ILE A 77 -16.56 13.17 -11.82
C ILE A 77 -15.83 14.45 -11.39
N GLN A 78 -16.56 15.56 -11.43
CA GLN A 78 -16.05 16.86 -11.02
C GLN A 78 -17.13 17.62 -10.26
N PHE A 79 -16.79 18.12 -9.08
CA PHE A 79 -17.72 18.81 -8.18
C PHE A 79 -17.03 19.92 -7.37
N TYR A 80 -17.85 20.76 -6.75
CA TYR A 80 -17.42 21.75 -5.79
C TYR A 80 -17.72 21.31 -4.36
N SER A 81 -16.73 21.48 -3.48
CA SER A 81 -16.86 21.25 -2.04
C SER A 81 -15.80 22.06 -1.32
N ASP A 82 -16.13 22.59 -0.15
CA ASP A 82 -15.14 23.04 0.83
C ASP A 82 -14.58 21.79 1.54
N ILE A 83 -13.38 21.33 1.16
CA ILE A 83 -12.82 20.08 1.73
C ILE A 83 -12.08 20.34 3.04
N ASP A 84 -11.40 21.47 3.16
CA ASP A 84 -10.57 21.82 4.31
C ASP A 84 -11.29 22.70 5.35
N ASN A 85 -12.57 22.98 5.10
CA ASN A 85 -13.45 23.77 5.95
C ASN A 85 -12.91 25.20 6.15
N ASP A 86 -12.35 25.80 5.10
CA ASP A 86 -11.80 27.15 5.10
C ASP A 86 -12.79 28.24 4.64
N THR A 87 -14.05 27.85 4.37
CA THR A 87 -15.16 28.66 3.83
C THR A 87 -15.04 29.03 2.36
N THR A 88 -14.00 28.56 1.69
CA THR A 88 -13.85 28.57 0.23
C THR A 88 -14.26 27.21 -0.31
N ALA A 89 -14.89 27.18 -1.48
CA ALA A 89 -15.21 25.92 -2.13
C ALA A 89 -14.18 25.61 -3.21
N GLU A 90 -13.55 24.45 -3.12
CA GLU A 90 -12.59 23.95 -4.10
C GLU A 90 -13.31 23.16 -5.19
N GLN A 91 -12.66 23.04 -6.34
CA GLN A 91 -13.09 22.15 -7.39
C GLN A 91 -12.28 20.86 -7.35
N VAL A 92 -12.97 19.74 -7.16
CA VAL A 92 -12.38 18.41 -7.10
C VAL A 92 -12.69 17.67 -8.40
N LYS A 93 -11.70 16.97 -8.95
CA LYS A 93 -11.86 16.16 -10.15
C LYS A 93 -11.19 14.80 -9.98
N TYR A 94 -11.97 13.74 -10.12
CA TYR A 94 -11.45 12.38 -10.24
C TYR A 94 -11.64 11.88 -11.68
N SER A 95 -10.66 11.14 -12.17
CA SER A 95 -10.71 10.47 -13.46
C SER A 95 -10.13 9.08 -13.35
N LEU A 96 -10.68 8.13 -14.09
CA LEU A 96 -10.05 6.82 -14.25
C LEU A 96 -8.68 7.00 -14.94
N GLY A 97 -7.64 6.39 -14.37
CA GLY A 97 -6.34 6.27 -15.02
C GLY A 97 -6.42 5.34 -16.22
N ASN A 98 -5.46 5.44 -17.14
CA ASN A 98 -5.35 4.47 -18.23
C ASN A 98 -5.04 3.08 -17.65
N THR A 99 -5.61 2.04 -18.26
CA THR A 99 -5.36 0.63 -17.88
C THR A 99 -4.00 0.10 -18.36
N ASP A 100 -3.23 0.95 -19.05
CA ASP A 100 -1.94 0.63 -19.67
C ASP A 100 -0.72 1.15 -18.86
N GLU A 101 -0.93 1.71 -17.66
CA GLU A 101 0.12 1.94 -16.65
C GLU A 101 0.14 0.81 -15.60
#